data_AF-A0A9E2IBX6-F1
#
_entry.id   AF-A0A9E2IBX6-F1
#
_cell.length_a   1.000
_cell.length_b   1.000
_cell.length_c   1.000
_cell.angle_alpha   90.00
_cell.angle_beta   90.00
_cell.angle_gamma   90.00
#
_symmetry.space_group_name_H-M   'P 1'
#
loop_
_entity.id
_entity.type
_entity.pdbx_description
1 polymer ?
#
loop_
_entity_poly.entity_id
_entity_poly.type
_entity_poly.pdbx_seq_one_letter_code
_entity_poly.pdbx_strand_id
1 'polypeptide(L)' 'MKNKSYDKKIFRLLFILNKLETRKKVSTSDLAKEFNVSLRTVQRDIELLSMAGFPLISLYIKMDTACKGG' A
#
# COMPACT_ATOMS: atom_id res chain seq x y z
N MET A 1 19.22 -10.58 17.47
CA MET A 1 18.10 -9.65 17.76
C MET A 1 16.92 -10.08 16.89
N LYS A 2 15.78 -10.47 17.49
CA LYS A 2 14.60 -10.89 16.73
C LYS A 2 13.93 -9.64 16.14
N ASN A 3 14.12 -9.34 14.86
CA ASN A 3 13.29 -8.35 14.16
C ASN A 3 11.86 -8.89 14.12
N LYS A 4 11.01 -8.37 15.02
CA LYS A 4 9.58 -8.68 15.03
C LYS A 4 8.99 -8.14 13.72
N SER A 5 8.08 -8.92 13.14
CA SER A 5 7.29 -8.69 11.91
C SER A 5 6.69 -7.27 11.67
N TYR A 6 6.77 -6.35 12.64
CA TYR A 6 6.31 -4.96 12.53
C TYR A 6 7.07 -4.15 11.49
N ASP A 7 8.36 -4.45 11.29
CA ASP A 7 9.24 -3.70 10.37
C ASP A 7 8.67 -3.67 8.95
N LYS A 8 8.24 -4.82 8.43
CA LYS A 8 7.80 -4.94 7.03
C LYS A 8 6.52 -4.14 6.73
N LYS A 9 5.60 -4.03 7.68
CA LYS A 9 4.37 -3.23 7.53
C LYS A 9 4.69 -1.74 7.61
N ILE A 10 5.49 -1.33 8.60
CA ILE A 10 5.89 0.07 8.78
C ILE A 10 6.65 0.57 7.55
N PHE A 11 7.62 -0.21 7.06
CA PHE A 11 8.35 0.14 5.83
C PHE A 11 7.42 0.29 4.62
N ARG A 12 6.43 -0.59 4.46
CA ARG A 12 5.46 -0.49 3.35
C ARG A 12 4.58 0.75 3.48
N LEU A 13 4.07 1.06 4.67
CA LEU A 13 3.28 2.27 4.91
C LEU A 13 4.10 3.54 4.66
N LEU A 14 5.34 3.58 5.16
CA LEU A 14 6.25 4.70 4.95
C LEU A 14 6.60 4.90 3.46
N PHE A 15 6.78 3.80 2.73
CA PHE A 15 7.01 3.84 1.29
C PHE A 15 5.80 4.40 0.53
N ILE A 16 4.58 3.93 0.85
CA ILE A 16 3.34 4.43 0.25
C ILE A 16 3.19 5.94 0.53
N LEU A 17 3.47 6.38 1.76
CA LEU A 17 3.47 7.80 2.14
C LEU A 17 4.44 8.65 1.31
N ASN A 18 5.69 8.21 1.18
CA ASN A 18 6.68 8.91 0.35
C ASN A 18 6.27 9.00 -1.13
N LYS A 19 5.63 7.96 -1.66
CA LYS A 19 5.12 7.97 -3.05
C LYS A 19 4.00 8.99 -3.25
N LEU A 20 3.14 9.16 -2.25
CA LEU A 20 2.07 10.16 -2.26
C LEU A 20 2.63 11.58 -2.21
N GLU A 21 3.62 11.83 -1.35
CA GLU A 21 4.29 13.13 -1.24
C GLU A 21 5.00 13.52 -2.55
N THR A 22 5.67 12.56 -3.19
CA THR A 22 6.35 12.76 -4.48
C THR A 22 5.38 12.84 -5.68
N ARG A 23 4.07 12.80 -5.45
CA ARG A 23 2.98 12.85 -6.47
C ARG A 23 3.14 11.80 -7.58
N LYS A 24 3.83 10.69 -7.30
CA LYS A 24 4.03 9.61 -8.26
C LYS A 24 2.80 8.71 -8.29
N LYS A 25 2.34 8.37 -9.50
CA LYS A 25 1.28 7.39 -9.69
C LYS A 25 1.83 6.00 -9.39
N VAL A 26 1.13 5.25 -8.53
CA VAL A 26 1.43 3.84 -8.23
C VAL A 26 0.15 3.01 -8.31
N SER A 27 0.27 1.73 -8.63
CA SER A 27 -0.87 0.81 -8.60
C SER A 27 -0.77 -0.13 -7.40
N THR A 28 -1.91 -0.65 -6.95
CA THR A 28 -1.93 -1.65 -5.88
C THR A 28 -1.22 -2.94 -6.26
N SER A 29 -1.23 -3.30 -7.54
CA SER A 29 -0.54 -4.48 -8.08
C SER A 29 0.97 -4.32 -8.11
N ASP A 30 1.49 -3.12 -8.41
CA ASP A 30 2.93 -2.84 -8.34
C ASP A 30 3.43 -2.94 -6.90
N LEU A 31 2.71 -2.32 -5.95
CA LEU A 31 3.03 -2.41 -4.53
C LEU A 31 2.94 -3.85 -4.01
N ALA A 32 1.96 -4.63 -4.47
CA ALA A 32 1.81 -6.03 -4.07
C ALA A 32 3.03 -6.86 -4.51
N LYS A 33 3.49 -6.67 -5.75
CA LYS A 33 4.69 -7.31 -6.29
C LYS A 33 5.95 -6.85 -5.57
N GLU A 34 6.14 -5.55 -5.40
CA GLU A 34 7.34 -4.95 -4.80
C GLU A 34 7.56 -5.42 -3.36
N PHE A 35 6.48 -5.53 -2.57
CA PHE A 35 6.55 -6.00 -1.18
C PHE A 35 6.31 -7.49 -1.01
N ASN A 36 6.11 -8.23 -2.11
CA ASN A 36 5.76 -9.66 -2.13
C ASN A 36 4.60 -9.99 -1.16
N VAL A 37 3.51 -9.25 -1.28
CA VAL A 37 2.28 -9.41 -0.49
C VAL A 37 1.06 -9.51 -1.38
N SER A 38 -0.07 -9.93 -0.81
CA SER A 38 -1.33 -9.95 -1.57
C SER A 38 -1.84 -8.55 -1.86
N LEU A 39 -2.59 -8.42 -2.96
CA LEU A 39 -3.27 -7.18 -3.35
C LEU A 39 -4.17 -6.65 -2.21
N ARG A 40 -4.89 -7.56 -1.52
CA ARG A 40 -5.71 -7.26 -0.33
C ARG A 40 -4.91 -6.68 0.84
N THR A 41 -3.63 -7.02 0.96
CA THR A 41 -2.76 -6.47 2.01
C THR A 41 -2.43 -5.01 1.71
N VAL A 42 -2.09 -4.70 0.46
CA VAL A 42 -1.85 -3.33 0.02
C VAL A 42 -3.12 -2.48 0.13
N GLN A 43 -4.27 -3.00 -0.31
CA GLN A 43 -5.56 -2.32 -0.18
C GLN A 43 -5.87 -1.95 1.28
N ARG A 44 -5.68 -2.89 2.23
CA ARG A 44 -5.85 -2.62 3.66
C ARG A 44 -4.88 -1.57 4.20
N ASP A 45 -3.64 -1.54 3.70
CA ASP A 45 -2.68 -0.52 4.10
C ASP A 45 -3.09 0.87 3.59
N ILE A 46 -3.64 0.94 2.38
CA ILE A 46 -4.18 2.17 1.80
C ILE A 46 -5.43 2.63 2.58
N GLU A 47 -6.37 1.72 2.90
CA GLU A 47 -7.52 2.02 3.77
C GLU A 47 -7.06 2.58 5.13
N LEU A 48 -6.04 1.97 5.74
CA LEU A 48 -5.45 2.43 7.00
C LEU A 48 -4.90 3.86 6.90
N LEU A 49 -4.16 4.17 5.85
CA LEU A 49 -3.65 5.52 5.62
C LEU A 49 -4.80 6.51 5.39
N SER A 50 -5.87 6.10 4.69
CA SER A 50 -7.03 6.95 4.46
C SER A 50 -7.75 7.26 5.77
N MET A 51 -7.92 6.24 6.62
CA MET A 51 -8.53 6.39 7.95
C MET A 51 -7.68 7.24 8.90
N ALA A 52 -6.36 7.25 8.72
CA ALA A 52 -5.44 8.11 9.46
C ALA A 52 -5.45 9.59 9.01
N GLY A 53 -6.28 9.94 8.03
CA GLY A 53 -6.44 11.31 7.54
C GLY A 53 -5.52 11.69 6.37
N PHE A 54 -4.80 10.74 5.78
CA PHE A 54 -4.02 11.02 4.58
C PHE A 54 -4.93 11.06 3.34
N PRO A 55 -4.90 12.13 2.53
CA PRO A 55 -5.75 12.24 1.35
C PRO A 55 -5.24 11.34 0.22
N LEU A 56 -5.74 10.11 0.18
CA LEU A 56 -5.43 9.13 -0.86
C LEU A 56 -6.35 9.35 -2.06
N ILE A 57 -5.98 10.32 -2.89
CA ILE A 57 -6.74 10.65 -4.09
C ILE A 57 -6.52 9.55 -5.13
N SER A 58 -7.59 9.03 -5.73
CA SER A 58 -7.57 8.01 -6.80
C SER A 58 -6.69 8.39 -8.01
N LEU A 59 -6.29 9.67 -8.13
CA LEU A 59 -5.35 10.17 -9.13
C LEU A 59 -3.92 9.66 -8.90
N TYR A 60 -3.56 9.32 -7.66
CA TYR A 60 -2.21 8.89 -7.27
C TYR A 60 -2.10 7.38 -7.06
N ILE A 61 -3.20 6.72 -6.63
CA ILE A 61 -3.23 5.27 -6.44
C ILE A 61 -4.30 4.66 -7.33
N LYS A 62 -3.88 3.80 -8.27
CA LYS A 62 -4.79 2.93 -9.02
C LYS A 62 -5.12 1.70 -8.18
N MET A 63 -6.38 1.61 -7.76
CA MET A 63 -6.92 0.41 -7.12
C MET A 63 -7.16 -0.66 -8.18
N ASP A 64 -6.42 -1.74 -8.11
CA ASP A 64 -6.67 -2.92 -8.93
C ASP A 64 -7.74 -3.75 -8.22
N THR A 65 -8.66 -4.32 -9.00
CA THR A 65 -9.61 -5.27 -8.46
C THR A 65 -8.85 -6.55 -8.15
N ALA A 66 -8.96 -7.03 -6.91
CA ALA A 66 -8.57 -8.39 -6.63
C ALA A 66 -9.50 -9.28 -7.46
N CYS A 67 -8.98 -9.97 -8.48
CA CYS A 67 -9.71 -11.06 -9.12
C CYS A 67 -10.20 -11.97 -8.00
N LYS A 68 -11.51 -12.04 -7.77
CA LYS A 68 -12.12 -13.05 -6.91
C LYS A 68 -11.86 -14.38 -7.62
N GLY A 69 -10.74 -15.03 -7.28
CA GLY A 69 -10.46 -16.40 -7.68
C GLY A 69 -11.04 -17.33 -6.62
N GLY A 70 -11.97 -18.20 -7.04
CA GLY A 70 -12.52 -19.31 -6.26
C GLY A 70 -13.81 -18.98 -5.54
#